data_AF-A0A535SV85-F1
#
_entry.id   AF-A0A535SV85-F1
#
_cell.length_a   1.000
_cell.length_b   1.000
_cell.length_c   1.000
_cell.angle_alpha   90.00
_cell.angle_beta   90.00
_cell.angle_gamma   90.00
#
_symmetry.space_group_name_H-M   'P 1'
#
loop_
_entity.id
_entity.type
_entity.pdbx_description
1 polymer ?
#
loop_
_entity_poly.entity_id
_entity_poly.type
_entity_poly.pdbx_seq_one_letter_code
_entity_poly.pdbx_strand_id
1 'polypeptide(L)' 'MGEGDRVGITPKSWTAETGLAAHHGVLHLGKRWYVVSAELDENGHAEGVRLDGPYPDHDSAEAQARRMKDKPA' A
#
# COMPACT_ATOMS: atom_id res chain seq x y z
N MET A 1 -17.81 -21.09 -5.92
CA MET A 1 -17.34 -19.98 -5.06
C MET A 1 -15.97 -20.37 -4.55
N GLY A 2 -14.93 -19.66 -5.02
CA GLY A 2 -13.54 -19.82 -4.56
C GLY A 2 -13.04 -18.47 -4.10
N GLU A 3 -13.77 -17.88 -3.17
CA GLU A 3 -13.54 -16.58 -2.54
C GLU A 3 -12.77 -16.83 -1.24
N GLY A 4 -11.62 -17.50 -1.36
CA GLY A 4 -10.75 -17.83 -0.25
C GLY A 4 -9.35 -17.36 -0.58
N ASP A 5 -8.72 -16.64 0.35
CA ASP A 5 -7.32 -16.25 0.32
C ASP A 5 -6.89 -15.11 -0.62
N ARG A 6 -7.66 -14.02 -0.67
CA ARG A 6 -6.98 -12.72 -0.80
C ARG A 6 -6.34 -12.40 0.54
N VAL A 7 -5.14 -12.91 0.76
CA VAL A 7 -4.27 -12.49 1.87
C VAL A 7 -3.93 -11.02 1.64
N GLY A 8 -4.73 -10.12 2.22
CA GLY A 8 -4.33 -8.74 2.40
C GLY A 8 -3.13 -8.73 3.33
N ILE A 9 -1.93 -8.62 2.78
CA ILE A 9 -0.74 -8.31 3.59
C ILE A 9 -0.90 -6.83 3.96
N THR A 10 -1.73 -6.55 4.97
CA THR A 10 -1.77 -5.22 5.57
C THR A 10 -0.40 -5.01 6.25
N PRO A 11 0.41 -4.03 5.81
CA PRO A 11 1.66 -3.71 6.47
C PRO A 11 1.38 -3.37 7.93
N LYS A 12 2.19 -3.89 8.87
CA LYS A 12 2.02 -3.66 10.32
C LYS A 12 2.00 -2.17 10.71
N SER A 13 2.59 -1.31 9.87
CA SER A 13 2.61 0.15 10.06
C SER A 13 1.31 0.84 9.66
N TRP A 14 0.30 0.11 9.16
CA TRP A 14 -0.99 0.65 8.75
C TRP A 14 -2.04 0.32 9.82
N THR A 15 -2.71 1.35 10.33
CA THR A 15 -3.71 1.27 11.38
C THR A 15 -5.00 1.91 10.89
N ALA A 16 -6.16 1.30 11.16
CA ALA A 16 -7.48 1.83 10.81
C ALA A 16 -7.87 3.09 11.62
N GLU A 17 -7.06 3.49 12.61
CA GLU A 17 -7.33 4.61 13.53
C GLU A 17 -7.45 5.98 12.84
N THR A 18 -7.00 6.11 11.59
CA THR A 18 -7.18 7.31 10.78
C THR A 18 -8.28 7.08 9.76
N GLY A 19 -9.52 7.48 10.09
CA GLY A 19 -10.72 7.38 9.24
C GLY A 19 -10.72 8.23 7.97
N LEU A 20 -9.54 8.54 7.42
CA LEU A 20 -9.27 9.28 6.20
C LEU A 20 -7.83 8.97 5.82
N ALA A 21 -7.61 8.15 4.79
CA ALA A 21 -6.53 8.26 3.82
C ALA A 21 -6.22 6.90 3.19
N ALA A 22 -6.04 6.88 1.87
CA ALA A 22 -5.32 5.80 1.23
C ALA A 22 -3.95 5.64 1.89
N HIS A 23 -3.62 4.40 2.28
CA HIS A 23 -2.35 4.05 2.86
C HIS A 23 -1.36 3.69 1.77
N HIS A 24 -0.18 4.32 1.81
CA HIS A 24 0.91 4.09 0.86
C HIS A 24 2.16 3.57 1.58
N GLY A 25 2.84 2.60 0.98
CA GLY A 25 4.04 1.97 1.51
C GLY A 25 4.94 1.44 0.39
N VAL A 26 6.14 1.00 0.72
CA VAL A 26 7.09 0.42 -0.24
C VAL A 26 7.19 -1.08 -0.02
N LEU A 27 7.16 -1.84 -1.12
CA LEU A 27 7.27 -3.29 -1.12
C LEU A 27 8.41 -3.74 -2.05
N HIS A 28 9.26 -4.63 -1.56
CA HIS A 28 10.29 -5.28 -2.36
C HIS A 28 9.78 -6.65 -2.83
N LEU A 29 9.56 -6.80 -4.14
CA LEU A 29 9.15 -8.06 -4.76
C LEU A 29 10.28 -8.58 -5.65
N GLY A 30 10.92 -9.66 -5.21
CA GLY A 30 12.07 -10.25 -5.91
C GLY A 30 13.27 -9.31 -5.89
N LYS A 31 13.55 -8.67 -7.04
CA LYS A 31 14.65 -7.71 -7.23
C LYS A 31 14.16 -6.29 -7.56
N ARG A 32 12.88 -6.01 -7.31
CA ARG A 32 12.21 -4.79 -7.78
C ARG A 32 11.46 -4.13 -6.64
N TRP A 33 11.44 -2.80 -6.66
CA TRP A 33 10.75 -1.97 -5.70
C TRP A 33 9.40 -1.51 -6.26
N TYR A 34 8.37 -1.51 -5.43
CA TYR A 34 7.02 -1.07 -5.79
C TYR A 34 6.46 -0.19 -4.68
N VAL A 35 5.57 0.72 -5.05
CA VAL A 35 4.71 1.41 -4.07
C VAL A 35 3.41 0.64 -3.98
N VAL A 36 3.04 0.20 -2.77
CA VAL A 36 1.74 -0.40 -2.48
C VAL A 36 0.81 0.68 -1.94
N SER A 37 -0.40 0.73 -2.48
CA SER A 37 -1.47 1.64 -2.05
C SER A 37 -2.73 0.85 -1.74
N ALA A 38 -3.41 1.12 -0.63
CA ALA A 38 -4.70 0.51 -0.33
C ALA A 38 -5.55 1.41 0.58
N GLU A 39 -6.85 1.15 0.64
CA GLU A 39 -7.75 1.73 1.62
C GLU A 39 -7.92 0.72 2.77
N LEU A 40 -8.00 1.18 4.02
CA LEU A 40 -8.34 0.28 5.12
C LEU A 40 -9.83 0.37 5.40
N ASP A 41 -10.48 -0.79 5.49
CA ASP A 41 -11.86 -0.88 5.97
C ASP A 41 -11.93 -0.68 7.50
N GLU A 42 -13.16 -0.68 8.02
CA GLU A 42 -13.44 -0.57 9.46
C GLU A 42 -12.85 -1.71 10.31
N ASN A 43 -12.47 -2.82 9.69
CA ASN A 43 -11.84 -3.98 10.34
C ASN A 43 -10.31 -3.96 10.21
N GLY A 44 -9.73 -2.96 9.54
CA GLY A 44 -8.29 -2.88 9.26
C GLY A 44 -7.82 -3.79 8.12
N HIS A 45 -8.74 -4.29 7.28
CA HIS A 45 -8.40 -5.00 6.07
C HIS A 45 -8.11 -4.03 4.93
N ALA A 46 -7.03 -4.32 4.20
CA ALA A 46 -6.66 -3.56 3.02
C ALA A 46 -7.55 -3.93 1.82
N GLU A 47 -8.32 -2.96 1.34
CA GLU A 47 -9.12 -3.02 0.13
C GLU A 47 -8.49 -2.20 -1.00
N GLY A 48 -8.82 -2.54 -2.25
CA GLY A 48 -8.38 -1.76 -3.41
C GLY A 48 -6.86 -1.74 -3.63
N VAL A 49 -6.13 -2.77 -3.17
CA VAL A 49 -4.66 -2.84 -3.22
C VAL A 49 -4.13 -2.64 -4.64
N ARG A 50 -3.28 -1.63 -4.82
CA ARG A 50 -2.59 -1.30 -6.08
C ARG A 50 -1.09 -1.33 -5.89
N LEU A 51 -0.38 -1.77 -6.92
CA LEU A 51 1.08 -1.70 -7.02
C LEU A 51 1.46 -0.72 -8.13
N ASP A 52 2.27 0.26 -7.79
CA ASP A 52 2.85 1.23 -8.72
C ASP A 52 4.37 1.00 -8.85
N GLY A 53 4.90 1.18 -10.05
CA GLY A 53 6.28 0.83 -10.40
C GLY A 53 6.38 -0.24 -11.50
N PRO A 54 7.53 -0.95 -11.63
CA PRO A 54 8.65 -1.00 -10.69
C PRO A 54 9.50 0.28 -10.67
N TYR A 55 10.09 0.55 -9.50
CA TYR A 55 11.07 1.60 -9.24
C TYR A 55 12.50 1.04 -9.30
N PRO A 56 13.50 1.87 -9.70
CA PRO A 56 14.89 1.43 -9.83
C PRO A 56 15.54 1.10 -8.47
N ASP A 57 15.12 1.77 -7.40
CA ASP A 57 15.67 1.62 -6.05
C ASP A 57 14.62 1.95 -4.97
N HIS A 58 14.97 1.64 -3.71
CA HIS A 58 14.11 1.85 -2.55
C HIS A 58 13.79 3.33 -2.35
N ASP A 59 14.80 4.21 -2.42
CA ASP A 59 14.66 5.65 -2.23
C ASP A 59 13.67 6.27 -3.24
N SER A 60 13.71 5.83 -4.50
CA SER A 60 12.78 6.27 -5.55
C SER A 60 11.34 5.84 -5.25
N ALA A 61 11.15 4.59 -4.80
CA ALA A 61 9.83 4.10 -4.39
C ALA A 61 9.33 4.84 -3.14
N GLU A 62 10.20 5.10 -2.17
CA GLU A 62 9.83 5.81 -0.93
C GLU A 62 9.48 7.28 -1.20
N ALA A 63 10.23 7.95 -2.07
CA ALA A 63 9.93 9.30 -2.52
C ALA A 63 8.55 9.37 -3.18
N GLN A 64 8.20 8.37 -4.00
CA GLN A 64 6.87 8.30 -4.59
C GLN A 64 5.78 8.03 -3.53
N ALA A 65 5.98 7.07 -2.62
CA ALA A 65 5.02 6.77 -1.57
C ALA A 65 4.71 8.01 -0.71
N ARG A 66 5.74 8.82 -0.41
CA ARG A 66 5.58 10.10 0.30
C ARG A 66 4.75 11.11 -0.52
N ARG A 67 5.05 11.27 -1.82
CA ARG A 67 4.25 12.14 -2.71
C ARG A 67 2.78 11.75 -2.79
N MET A 68 2.48 10.45 -2.78
CA MET A 68 1.11 9.96 -2.81
C MET A 68 0.35 10.23 -1.50
N LYS A 69 1.04 10.21 -0.35
CA LYS A 69 0.45 10.61 0.94
C LYS A 69 0.13 12.11 1.02
N ASP A 70 0.97 12.95 0.44
CA ASP A 70 0.79 14.41 0.44
C ASP A 70 -0.26 14.90 -0.57
N LYS A 71 -0.74 14.03 -1.46
CA LYS A 71 -1.77 14.41 -2.43
C LYS A 71 -3.16 14.13 -1.83
N PRO A 72 -3.96 15.16 -1.51
CA PRO A 72 -5.36 14.93 -1.18
C PRO A 72 -6.07 14.32 -2.40
N ALA A 73 -6.93 13.34 -2.12
CA ALA A 73 -7.76 12.65 -3.10
C ALA A 73 -8.64 13.62 -3.91
#